data_AF-A0A7J9X3L4-F1
#
_entry.id   AF-A0A7J9X3L4-F1
#
_cell.length_a   1.000
_cell.length_b   1.000
_cell.length_c   1.000
_cell.angle_alpha   90.00
_cell.angle_beta   90.00
_cell.angle_gamma   90.00
#
_symmetry.space_group_name_H-M   'P 1'
#
loop_
_entity.id
_entity.type
_entity.pdbx_description
1 polymer ?
#
loop_
_entity_poly.entity_id
_entity_poly.type
_entity_poly.pdbx_seq_one_letter_code
_entity_poly.pdbx_strand_id
1 'polypeptide(L)'
;MIWSTIAGVALVTMLSKAVGPVALGQRLLPDRATSVIGLMAPALLAALVLVQVAGPHWSDFDPAMLVGLAAAGGAWYLRAPLPLAVVAGMAAAAALRALG
;
A
#
# COMPACT_ATOMS: atom_id res chain seq x y z
N MET A 1 31.72 1.38 16.56
CA MET A 1 30.69 2.30 16.04
C MET A 1 29.44 1.57 15.52
N ILE A 2 29.58 0.44 14.79
CA ILE A 2 28.42 -0.35 14.31
C ILE A 2 27.56 -0.94 15.45
N TRP A 3 28.20 -1.42 16.54
CA TRP A 3 27.49 -2.01 17.67
C TRP A 3 26.62 -1.00 18.43
N SER A 4 27.10 0.24 18.55
CA SER A 4 26.38 1.33 19.21
C SER A 4 25.13 1.74 18.40
N THR A 5 25.25 1.77 17.07
CA THR A 5 24.12 2.08 16.17
C THR A 5 23.09 0.95 16.16
N ILE A 6 23.54 -0.31 16.11
CA ILE A 6 22.65 -1.48 16.24
C ILE A 6 21.89 -1.44 17.58
N ALA A 7 22.60 -1.21 18.69
CA ALA A 7 21.97 -1.10 20.01
C ALA A 7 20.96 0.05 20.07
N GLY A 8 21.29 1.20 19.48
CA GLY A 8 20.39 2.36 19.40
C GLY A 8 19.12 2.06 18.60
N VAL A 9 19.25 1.50 17.39
CA VAL A 9 18.09 1.13 16.54
C VAL A 9 17.24 0.04 17.19
N ALA A 10 17.88 -0.95 17.80
CA ALA A 10 17.18 -1.99 18.54
C ALA A 10 16.34 -1.40 19.69
N LEU A 11 16.92 -0.48 20.46
CA LEU A 11 16.23 0.20 21.55
C LEU A 11 15.03 1.03 21.05
N VAL A 12 15.22 1.84 20.00
CA VAL A 12 14.14 2.65 19.40
C VAL A 12 13.01 1.77 18.88
N THR A 13 13.34 0.64 18.24
CA THR A 13 12.36 -0.32 17.72
C THR A 13 11.58 -0.97 18.87
N MET A 14 12.27 -1.36 19.94
CA MET A 14 11.65 -1.92 21.14
C MET A 14 10.69 -0.91 21.77
N LEU A 15 11.12 0.34 21.92
CA LEU A 15 10.29 1.41 22.47
C LEU A 15 9.07 1.68 21.59
N SER A 16 9.23 1.80 20.28
CA SER A 16 8.11 1.97 19.33
C SER A 16 7.07 0.86 19.45
N LYS A 17 7.50 -0.41 19.55
CA LYS A 17 6.58 -1.54 19.73
C LYS A 17 5.91 -1.54 21.10
N ALA A 18 6.62 -1.11 22.14
CA ALA A 18 6.09 -1.05 23.50
C ALA A 18 5.02 0.03 23.68
N VAL A 19 5.04 1.10 22.86
CA VAL A 19 4.01 2.16 22.91
C VAL A 19 2.60 1.58 22.75
N GLY A 20 2.40 0.59 21.88
CA GLY A 20 1.09 -0.03 21.68
C GLY A 20 0.51 -0.65 22.96
N PRO A 21 1.15 -1.70 23.52
CA PRO A 21 0.70 -2.34 24.76
C PRO A 21 0.70 -1.42 25.98
N VAL A 22 1.65 -0.47 26.08
CA VAL A 22 1.73 0.44 27.23
C VAL A 22 0.62 1.50 27.19
N ALA A 23 0.30 2.05 26.01
CA ALA A 23 -0.76 3.04 25.87
C ALA A 23 -2.17 2.42 25.94
N LEU A 24 -2.33 1.19 25.42
CA LEU A 24 -3.63 0.53 25.31
C LEU A 24 -3.90 -0.43 26.48
N GLY A 25 -2.87 -1.04 27.06
CA GLY A 25 -2.97 -1.93 28.23
C GLY A 25 -4.02 -3.02 28.03
N GLN A 26 -4.98 -3.09 28.96
CA GLN A 26 -6.16 -3.97 28.94
C GLN A 26 -7.43 -3.26 28.39
N ARG A 27 -7.31 -2.03 27.87
CA ARG A 27 -8.46 -1.28 27.38
C ARG A 27 -8.81 -1.77 25.98
N LEU A 28 -10.07 -2.19 25.82
CA LEU A 28 -10.65 -2.45 24.51
C LEU A 28 -10.58 -1.16 23.67
N LEU A 29 -10.03 -1.23 22.47
CA LEU A 29 -9.99 -0.09 21.56
C LEU A 29 -11.43 0.32 21.21
N PRO A 30 -11.75 1.63 21.24
CA PRO A 30 -13.01 2.12 20.70
C PRO A 30 -13.19 1.66 19.25
N ASP A 31 -14.40 1.28 18.86
CA ASP A 31 -14.70 0.73 17.51
C ASP A 31 -14.17 1.59 16.36
N ARG A 32 -14.11 2.92 16.56
CA ARG A 32 -13.53 3.87 15.60
C ARG A 32 -12.04 3.63 15.34
N ALA A 33 -11.24 3.36 16.39
CA ALA A 33 -9.81 3.12 16.25
C ALA A 33 -9.54 1.79 15.53
N THR A 34 -10.31 0.75 15.85
CA THR A 34 -10.25 -0.56 15.17
C THR A 34 -10.58 -0.43 13.68
N SER A 35 -11.58 0.38 13.32
CA SER A 35 -11.93 0.67 11.93
C SER A 35 -10.79 1.37 11.18
N VAL A 36 -10.16 2.38 11.78
CA VAL A 36 -9.00 3.08 11.18
C VAL A 36 -7.81 2.12 10.96
N ILE A 37 -7.52 1.24 11.93
CA ILE A 37 -6.47 0.23 11.80
C ILE A 37 -6.81 -0.76 10.67
N GLY A 38 -8.07 -1.17 10.54
CA GLY A 38 -8.53 -2.00 9.42
C GLY A 38 -8.31 -1.34 8.05
N LEU A 39 -8.42 -0.01 7.99
CA LEU A 39 -8.17 0.78 6.78
C LEU A 39 -6.68 1.05 6.51
N MET A 40 -5.80 0.90 7.49
CA MET A 40 -4.36 1.12 7.29
C MET A 40 -3.76 0.17 6.27
N ALA A 41 -4.12 -1.13 6.30
CA ALA A 41 -3.62 -2.09 5.34
C ALA A 41 -3.93 -1.70 3.88
N PRO A 42 -5.19 -1.45 3.48
CA PRO A 42 -5.50 -0.99 2.13
C PRO A 42 -4.98 0.42 1.83
N ALA A 43 -4.94 1.33 2.80
CA ALA A 43 -4.42 2.68 2.59
C ALA A 43 -2.90 2.68 2.30
N LEU A 44 -2.12 1.90 3.04
CA LEU A 44 -0.68 1.76 2.82
C LEU A 44 -0.40 1.11 1.46
N LEU A 45 -1.17 0.08 1.09
CA LEU A 45 -1.05 -0.53 -0.25
C LEU A 45 -1.39 0.47 -1.35
N ALA A 46 -2.46 1.26 -1.20
CA ALA A 46 -2.81 2.30 -2.16
C ALA A 46 -1.72 3.37 -2.28
N ALA A 47 -1.14 3.80 -1.15
CA ALA A 47 -0.04 4.74 -1.14
C ALA A 47 1.22 4.16 -1.81
N LEU A 48 1.54 2.88 -1.57
CA LEU A 48 2.65 2.20 -2.22
C LEU A 48 2.45 2.12 -3.73
N VAL A 49 1.26 1.73 -4.18
CA VAL A 49 0.92 1.73 -5.60
C VAL A 49 1.09 3.13 -6.19
N LEU A 50 0.62 4.17 -5.50
CA LEU A 50 0.75 5.56 -5.97
C LEU A 50 2.22 5.98 -6.08
N VAL A 51 3.06 5.67 -5.09
CA VAL A 51 4.50 5.97 -5.11
C VAL A 51 5.21 5.22 -6.24
N GLN A 52 4.86 3.96 -6.47
CA GLN A 52 5.41 3.16 -7.56
C GLN A 52 4.98 3.68 -8.94
N VAL A 53 3.76 4.20 -9.07
CA VAL A 53 3.23 4.78 -10.32
C VAL A 53 3.81 6.17 -10.59
N ALA A 54 3.97 6.99 -9.55
CA ALA A 54 4.53 8.33 -9.70
C ALA A 54 6.04 8.31 -9.98
N GLY A 55 6.72 7.26 -9.52
CA GLY A 55 8.16 7.11 -9.61
C GLY A 55 8.95 8.14 -8.78
N PRO A 56 10.29 8.06 -8.81
CA PRO A 56 11.13 9.01 -8.08
C PRO A 56 10.87 10.44 -8.53
N HIS A 57 10.72 11.39 -7.60
CA HIS A 57 10.53 12.82 -7.91
C HIS A 57 9.39 13.14 -8.89
N TRP A 58 8.37 12.28 -9.02
CA TRP A 58 7.26 12.47 -9.96
C TRP A 58 7.68 12.48 -11.44
N SER A 59 8.87 11.94 -11.77
CA SER A 59 9.42 12.03 -13.13
C SER A 59 8.97 10.91 -14.07
N ASP A 60 8.42 9.81 -13.53
CA ASP A 60 8.10 8.59 -14.28
C ASP A 60 6.59 8.37 -14.43
N PHE A 61 5.84 9.47 -14.57
CA PHE A 61 4.40 9.40 -14.83
C PHE A 61 4.14 8.88 -16.25
N ASP A 62 3.95 7.57 -16.40
CA ASP A 62 3.55 6.94 -17.65
C ASP A 62 2.01 6.94 -17.78
N PRO A 63 1.43 7.67 -18.77
CA PRO A 63 -0.01 7.66 -18.99
C PRO A 63 -0.55 6.26 -19.30
N ALA A 64 0.24 5.36 -19.88
CA ALA A 64 -0.19 3.98 -20.13
C ALA A 64 -0.40 3.20 -18.82
N MET A 65 0.44 3.45 -17.81
CA MET A 65 0.32 2.85 -16.47
C MET A 65 -0.90 3.38 -15.71
N LEU A 66 -1.21 4.67 -15.85
CA LEU A 66 -2.44 5.28 -15.32
C LEU A 66 -3.70 4.65 -15.91
N VAL A 67 -3.74 4.45 -17.23
CA VAL A 67 -4.90 3.83 -17.89
C VAL A 67 -5.03 2.36 -17.50
N GLY A 68 -3.92 1.61 -17.39
CA GLY A 68 -3.92 0.24 -16.88
C GLY A 68 -4.44 0.13 -15.44
N LEU A 69 -4.02 1.05 -14.56
CA LEU A 69 -4.50 1.13 -13.18
C LEU A 69 -6.00 1.47 -13.11
N ALA A 70 -6.45 2.44 -13.93
CA ALA A 70 -7.87 2.81 -14.02
C ALA A 70 -8.73 1.64 -14.53
N ALA A 71 -8.25 0.88 -15.51
CA ALA A 71 -8.94 -0.29 -16.04
C ALA A 71 -9.03 -1.42 -15.00
N ALA A 72 -7.94 -1.70 -14.28
CA ALA A 72 -7.91 -2.68 -13.20
C ALA A 72 -8.86 -2.29 -12.04
N GLY A 73 -8.86 -1.01 -11.65
CA GLY A 73 -9.78 -0.49 -10.64
C GLY A 73 -11.25 -0.57 -11.08
N GLY A 74 -11.54 -0.26 -12.35
CA GLY A 74 -12.87 -0.39 -12.93
C GLY A 74 -13.36 -1.84 -13.01
N ALA A 75 -12.47 -2.78 -13.36
CA ALA A 75 -12.77 -4.21 -13.35
C ALA A 75 -13.03 -4.75 -11.93
N TRP A 76 -12.32 -4.23 -10.92
CA TRP A 76 -12.56 -4.56 -9.52
C TRP A 76 -13.91 -4.01 -9.04
N TYR A 77 -14.29 -2.81 -9.48
CA TYR A 77 -15.61 -2.22 -9.19
C TYR A 77 -16.78 -3.06 -9.75
N LEU A 78 -16.55 -3.75 -10.87
CA LEU A 78 -17.50 -4.69 -11.48
C LEU A 78 -17.61 -6.04 -10.72
N ARG A 79 -16.99 -6.19 -9.53
CA ARG A 79 -17.03 -7.38 -8.67
C ARG A 79 -16.55 -8.67 -9.34
N ALA A 80 -15.64 -8.57 -10.30
CA ALA A 80 -15.01 -9.74 -10.91
C ALA A 80 -14.09 -10.46 -9.88
N PRO A 81 -14.03 -11.80 -9.86
CA PRO A 81 -13.13 -12.54 -8.97
C PRO A 81 -11.69 -12.07 -9.17
N LEU A 82 -10.97 -11.81 -8.06
CA LEU A 82 -9.60 -11.26 -8.00
C LEU A 82 -8.64 -11.67 -9.13
N PRO A 83 -8.52 -12.96 -9.54
CA PRO A 83 -7.64 -13.34 -10.64
C PRO A 83 -8.06 -12.76 -12.00
N LEU A 84 -9.36 -12.64 -12.25
CA LEU A 84 -9.90 -12.12 -13.51
C LEU A 84 -9.66 -10.61 -13.63
N ALA A 85 -9.73 -9.88 -12.50
CA ALA A 85 -9.41 -8.45 -12.46
C ALA A 85 -7.92 -8.19 -12.75
N VAL A 86 -7.01 -9.03 -12.23
CA VAL A 86 -5.57 -8.94 -12.51
C VAL A 86 -5.27 -9.23 -13.98
N VAL A 87 -5.84 -10.29 -14.55
CA VAL A 87 -5.65 -10.65 -15.97
C VAL A 87 -6.22 -9.58 -16.90
N ALA A 88 -7.40 -9.03 -16.59
CA ALA A 88 -7.99 -7.94 -17.37
C ALA A 88 -7.13 -6.66 -17.30
N GLY A 89 -6.59 -6.32 -16.12
CA GLY A 89 -5.66 -5.21 -15.94
C GLY A 89 -4.36 -5.41 -16.75
N MET A 90 -3.77 -6.60 -16.70
CA MET A 90 -2.61 -6.97 -17.52
C MET A 90 -2.90 -6.88 -19.02
N ALA A 91 -4.04 -7.40 -19.47
CA ALA A 91 -4.43 -7.39 -20.89
C ALA A 91 -4.66 -5.97 -21.41
N ALA A 92 -5.30 -5.10 -20.62
CA ALA A 92 -5.51 -3.69 -20.98
C ALA A 92 -4.18 -2.94 -21.06
N ALA A 93 -3.29 -3.11 -20.06
CA ALA A 93 -1.96 -2.51 -20.07
C ALA A 93 -1.11 -3.00 -21.25
N ALA A 94 -1.18 -4.29 -21.58
CA ALA A 94 -0.46 -4.88 -22.71
C ALA A 94 -1.01 -4.39 -24.06
N ALA A 95 -2.34 -4.27 -24.21
CA ALA A 95 -2.96 -3.82 -25.44
C ALA A 95 -2.66 -2.34 -25.74
N LEU A 96 -2.68 -1.48 -24.71
CA LEU A 96 -2.31 -0.08 -24.85
C LEU A 96 -0.83 0.11 -25.18
N ARG A 97 0.04 -0.72 -24.56
CA ARG A 97 1.48 -0.72 -24.83
C ARG A 97 1.85 -1.30 -26.19
N ALA A 98 0.98 -2.11 -26.80
CA ALA A 98 1.17 -2.65 -28.15
C ALA A 98 0.65 -1.71 -29.26
N LEU A 99 -0.16 -0.70 -28.89
CA LEU A 99 -0.75 0.26 -29.82
C LEU A 99 0.02 1.60 -29.86
N GLY A 100 0.96 1.81 -28.93
CA GLY A 100 1.94 2.89 -28.96
C GLY A 100 3.31 2.40 -29.41
#